data_AF-R5GTE6-F1
#
_entry.id   AF-R5GTE6-F1
#
_cell.length_a   1.000
_cell.length_b   1.000
_cell.length_c   1.000
_cell.angle_alpha   90.00
_cell.angle_beta   90.00
_cell.angle_gamma   90.00
#
_symmetry.space_group_name_H-M   'P 1'
#
loop_
_entity.id
_entity.type
_entity.pdbx_description
1 polymer ?
#
loop_
_entity_poly.entity_id
_entity_poly.type
_entity_poly.pdbx_seq_one_letter_code
_entity_poly.pdbx_strand_id
1 'polypeptide(L)'
;MNTELVQKHFVVDDEMIDGGYMQEVITPLWWGVSIYDGETEMYDALEHFTEPQKYVWAIQWYKSEVDNGGHDQFFYNHTGIVWEIALEGLRAIGCQSAAETLEEAAQRLGGSPSMDREHRWLQMERHNADFSDLDRAFYDNDAIIDKALNNYISSNREAFYFDGDVMVPDYMAMDGDDLFIPGFSGYATGHGSSCSPADYDDFDE
;
A
#
# COMPACT_ATOMS: atom_id res chain seq x y z
N MET A 1 5.27 17.67 16.74
CA MET A 1 4.57 18.76 16.04
C MET A 1 3.14 18.30 15.86
N ASN A 2 2.15 19.01 16.42
CA ASN A 2 0.75 18.73 16.09
C ASN A 2 0.57 19.20 14.65
N THR A 3 0.32 18.27 13.75
CA THR A 3 0.04 18.64 12.37
C THR A 3 -1.44 18.99 12.27
N GLU A 4 -1.75 20.18 11.77
CA GLU A 4 -3.12 20.54 11.41
C GLU A 4 -3.54 19.75 10.17
N LEU A 5 -4.78 19.29 10.12
CA LEU A 5 -5.35 18.67 8.93
C LEU A 5 -6.04 19.75 8.10
N VAL A 6 -5.77 19.76 6.80
CA VAL A 6 -6.40 20.67 5.83
C VAL A 6 -7.15 19.86 4.78
N GLN A 7 -8.22 20.44 4.26
CA GLN A 7 -9.01 19.84 3.20
C GLN A 7 -8.28 20.02 1.86
N LYS A 8 -8.00 18.93 1.16
CA LYS A 8 -7.42 18.92 -0.18
C LYS A 8 -8.36 18.18 -1.14
N HIS A 9 -8.62 18.83 -2.27
CA HIS A 9 -9.43 18.25 -3.33
C HIS A 9 -8.57 17.32 -4.20
N PHE A 10 -9.06 16.13 -4.50
CA PHE A 10 -8.42 15.17 -5.38
C PHE A 10 -9.34 14.82 -6.54
N VAL A 11 -8.73 14.68 -7.72
CA VAL A 11 -9.37 14.16 -8.93
C VAL A 11 -8.55 12.98 -9.42
N VAL A 12 -9.22 11.83 -9.56
CA VAL A 12 -8.70 10.65 -10.23
C VAL A 12 -9.59 10.41 -11.43
N ASP A 13 -9.04 10.61 -12.62
CA ASP A 13 -9.73 10.43 -13.90
C ASP A 13 -8.88 9.58 -14.85
N ASP A 14 -9.26 9.52 -16.13
CA ASP A 14 -8.50 8.78 -17.14
C ASP A 14 -7.07 9.32 -17.32
N GLU A 15 -6.85 10.63 -17.20
CA GLU A 15 -5.51 11.22 -17.35
C GLU A 15 -4.58 10.76 -16.21
N MET A 16 -5.09 10.79 -14.98
CA MET A 16 -4.38 10.26 -13.81
C MET A 16 -4.05 8.76 -13.96
N ILE A 17 -5.03 7.96 -14.37
CA ILE A 17 -4.86 6.50 -14.54
C ILE A 17 -3.87 6.18 -15.67
N ASP A 18 -3.97 6.88 -16.80
CA ASP A 18 -3.08 6.66 -17.95
C ASP A 18 -1.64 7.15 -17.68
N GLY A 19 -1.44 7.99 -16.65
CA GLY A 19 -0.12 8.34 -16.11
C GLY A 19 0.65 7.14 -15.55
N GLY A 20 -0.06 6.07 -15.15
CA GLY A 20 0.54 4.79 -14.74
C GLY A 20 1.15 4.79 -13.34
N TYR A 21 0.93 5.84 -12.54
CA TYR A 21 1.38 5.94 -11.16
C TYR A 21 0.25 5.51 -10.21
N MET A 22 0.16 4.22 -9.92
CA MET A 22 -0.84 3.65 -9.00
C MET A 22 -0.92 4.40 -7.66
N GLN A 23 0.21 4.90 -7.14
CA GLN A 23 0.25 5.68 -5.90
C GLN A 23 -0.65 6.91 -5.96
N GLU A 24 -0.66 7.63 -7.08
CA GLU A 24 -1.47 8.82 -7.28
C GLU A 24 -2.96 8.44 -7.31
N VAL A 25 -3.29 7.32 -7.99
CA VAL A 25 -4.65 6.76 -8.07
C VAL A 25 -5.23 6.43 -6.69
N ILE A 26 -4.43 5.90 -5.76
CA ILE A 26 -4.90 5.56 -4.39
C ILE A 26 -4.66 6.65 -3.35
N THR A 27 -4.07 7.78 -3.73
CA THR A 27 -3.75 8.87 -2.79
C THR A 27 -4.97 9.34 -1.97
N PRO A 28 -6.20 9.44 -2.54
CA PRO A 28 -7.37 9.78 -1.74
C PRO A 28 -7.62 8.80 -0.57
N LEU A 29 -7.41 7.50 -0.79
CA LEU A 29 -7.57 6.48 0.26
C LEU A 29 -6.41 6.53 1.25
N TRP A 30 -5.19 6.79 0.76
CA TRP A 30 -3.99 6.88 1.61
C TRP A 30 -4.16 7.91 2.73
N TRP A 31 -4.80 9.04 2.42
CA TRP A 31 -5.05 10.11 3.38
C TRP A 31 -6.43 10.03 4.04
N GLY A 32 -7.43 9.54 3.32
CA GLY A 32 -8.82 9.52 3.77
C GLY A 32 -9.17 8.35 4.69
N VAL A 33 -8.34 7.30 4.71
CA VAL A 33 -8.58 6.09 5.51
C VAL A 33 -7.49 5.93 6.55
N SER A 34 -7.87 5.94 7.83
CA SER A 34 -6.93 5.73 8.94
C SER A 34 -6.86 4.27 9.34
N ILE A 35 -5.65 3.70 9.32
CA ILE A 35 -5.35 2.39 9.92
C ILE A 35 -5.01 2.49 11.42
N TYR A 36 -4.90 3.70 11.94
CA TYR A 36 -4.42 3.97 13.30
C TYR A 36 -5.56 4.19 14.30
N ASP A 37 -6.71 4.65 13.83
CA ASP A 37 -7.84 5.04 14.69
C ASP A 37 -8.77 3.87 15.06
N GLY A 38 -8.57 2.70 14.44
CA GLY A 38 -9.31 1.48 14.76
C GLY A 38 -10.08 0.90 13.57
N GLU A 39 -10.66 -0.28 13.79
CA GLU A 39 -11.41 -1.02 12.78
C GLU A 39 -12.68 -0.28 12.33
N THR A 40 -13.45 0.25 13.27
CA THR A 40 -14.70 0.98 12.98
C THR A 40 -14.42 2.21 12.12
N GLU A 41 -13.47 3.03 12.55
CA GLU A 41 -13.07 4.27 11.88
C GLU A 41 -12.52 3.98 10.47
N MET A 42 -11.74 2.91 10.33
CA MET A 42 -11.24 2.46 9.02
C MET A 42 -12.40 2.06 8.09
N TYR A 43 -13.32 1.20 8.55
CA TYR A 43 -14.42 0.73 7.71
C TYR A 43 -15.43 1.82 7.38
N ASP A 44 -15.75 2.71 8.33
CA ASP A 44 -16.61 3.88 8.09
C ASP A 44 -16.03 4.77 6.97
N ALA A 45 -14.73 5.02 6.98
CA ALA A 45 -14.06 5.77 5.91
C ALA A 45 -14.06 5.01 4.57
N LEU A 46 -13.85 3.69 4.60
CA LEU A 46 -13.87 2.83 3.41
C LEU A 46 -15.26 2.78 2.75
N GLU A 47 -16.37 3.07 3.44
CA GLU A 47 -17.71 3.10 2.81
C GLU A 47 -17.82 4.10 1.64
N HIS A 48 -16.94 5.11 1.62
CA HIS A 48 -16.90 6.12 0.56
C HIS A 48 -16.12 5.70 -0.69
N PHE A 49 -15.50 4.52 -0.68
CA PHE A 49 -14.65 4.03 -1.76
C PHE A 49 -15.16 2.71 -2.35
N THR A 50 -14.82 2.45 -3.61
CA THR A 50 -15.22 1.23 -4.31
C THR A 50 -14.34 0.05 -3.87
N GLU A 51 -14.85 -1.19 -3.96
CA GLU A 51 -14.05 -2.38 -3.66
C GLU A 51 -12.72 -2.43 -4.43
N PRO A 52 -12.65 -2.14 -5.75
CA PRO A 52 -11.37 -2.05 -6.45
C PRO A 52 -10.36 -1.07 -5.83
N GLN A 53 -10.81 0.10 -5.37
CA GLN A 53 -9.94 1.06 -4.69
C GLN A 53 -9.41 0.51 -3.37
N LYS A 54 -10.29 -0.10 -2.56
CA LYS A 54 -9.91 -0.71 -1.26
C LYS A 54 -8.86 -1.80 -1.44
N TYR A 55 -9.03 -2.66 -2.44
CA TYR A 55 -8.10 -3.74 -2.73
C TYR A 55 -6.71 -3.24 -3.08
N VAL A 56 -6.61 -2.26 -4.00
CA VAL A 56 -5.31 -1.69 -4.37
C VAL A 56 -4.66 -1.02 -3.16
N TRP A 57 -5.40 -0.22 -2.40
CA TRP A 57 -4.91 0.43 -1.19
C TRP A 57 -4.40 -0.56 -0.12
N ALA A 58 -5.17 -1.60 0.19
CA ALA A 58 -4.79 -2.58 1.20
C ALA A 58 -3.57 -3.41 0.76
N ILE A 59 -3.50 -3.79 -0.52
CA ILE A 59 -2.32 -4.47 -1.07
C ILE A 59 -1.10 -3.55 -0.99
N GLN A 60 -1.24 -2.27 -1.31
CA GLN A 60 -0.12 -1.31 -1.21
C GLN A 60 0.40 -1.17 0.23
N TRP A 61 -0.47 -1.11 1.23
CA TRP A 61 -0.06 -1.18 2.64
C TRP A 61 0.67 -2.48 2.97
N TYR A 62 0.10 -3.62 2.58
CA TYR A 62 0.71 -4.93 2.79
C TYR A 62 2.12 -5.01 2.18
N LYS A 63 2.26 -4.60 0.91
CA LYS A 63 3.55 -4.57 0.21
C LYS A 63 4.57 -3.70 0.94
N SER A 64 4.21 -2.46 1.27
CA SER A 64 5.14 -1.50 1.89
C SER A 64 5.76 -2.02 3.20
N GLU A 65 4.99 -2.79 3.98
CA GLU A 65 5.45 -3.36 5.23
C GLU A 65 6.32 -4.61 5.02
N VAL A 66 5.91 -5.50 4.11
CA VAL A 66 6.67 -6.72 3.81
C VAL A 66 8.00 -6.39 3.14
N ASP A 67 8.05 -5.39 2.26
CA ASP A 67 9.30 -4.91 1.65
C ASP A 67 10.26 -4.29 2.66
N ASN A 68 9.74 -3.62 3.69
CA ASN A 68 10.55 -2.93 4.68
C ASN A 68 10.99 -3.83 5.85
N GLY A 69 10.15 -4.79 6.27
CA GLY A 69 10.42 -5.61 7.45
C GLY A 69 9.76 -6.99 7.47
N GLY A 70 9.29 -7.49 6.32
CA GLY A 70 8.64 -8.79 6.21
C GLY A 70 7.23 -8.83 6.80
N HIS A 71 6.62 -10.01 6.78
CA HIS A 71 5.30 -10.25 7.38
C HIS A 71 5.31 -10.02 8.90
N ASP A 72 6.45 -10.18 9.56
CA ASP A 72 6.62 -9.82 10.96
C ASP A 72 6.24 -8.35 11.18
N GLN A 73 6.80 -7.43 10.39
CA GLN A 73 6.49 -6.01 10.50
C GLN A 73 5.03 -5.71 10.13
N PHE A 74 4.52 -6.34 9.07
CA PHE A 74 3.12 -6.18 8.65
C PHE A 74 2.13 -6.54 9.77
N PHE A 75 2.25 -7.72 10.38
CA PHE A 75 1.33 -8.14 11.43
C PHE A 75 1.57 -7.46 12.77
N TYR A 76 2.82 -7.06 13.05
CA TYR A 76 3.18 -6.33 14.26
C TYR A 76 2.68 -4.88 14.25
N ASN A 77 2.70 -4.22 13.09
CA ASN A 77 2.25 -2.82 12.98
C ASN A 77 0.72 -2.70 12.92
N HIS A 78 0.22 -1.46 12.90
CA HIS A 78 -1.21 -1.18 12.73
C HIS A 78 -1.72 -1.69 11.37
N THR A 79 -0.86 -1.68 10.35
CA THR A 79 -1.10 -2.15 8.98
C THR A 79 -1.65 -3.56 8.89
N GLY A 80 -1.34 -4.46 9.83
CA GLY A 80 -1.96 -5.79 9.88
C GLY A 80 -3.49 -5.78 9.95
N ILE A 81 -4.14 -4.65 10.23
CA ILE A 81 -5.61 -4.50 10.20
C ILE A 81 -6.19 -4.64 8.79
N VAL A 82 -5.40 -4.40 7.74
CA VAL A 82 -5.89 -4.47 6.35
C VAL A 82 -5.78 -5.87 5.74
N TRP A 83 -5.37 -6.89 6.51
CA TRP A 83 -4.97 -8.20 5.98
C TRP A 83 -6.08 -8.92 5.20
N GLU A 84 -7.34 -8.82 5.63
CA GLU A 84 -8.48 -9.45 4.92
C GLU A 84 -8.72 -8.76 3.57
N ILE A 85 -8.72 -7.42 3.56
CA ILE A 85 -8.92 -6.63 2.34
C ILE A 85 -7.76 -6.88 1.36
N ALA A 86 -6.52 -6.95 1.86
CA ALA A 86 -5.36 -7.27 1.04
C ALA A 86 -5.44 -8.69 0.46
N LEU A 87 -5.88 -9.68 1.26
CA LEU A 87 -6.05 -11.06 0.79
C LEU A 87 -7.12 -11.18 -0.29
N GLU A 88 -8.28 -10.56 -0.10
CA GLU A 88 -9.34 -10.51 -1.11
C GLU A 88 -8.87 -9.79 -2.38
N GLY A 89 -8.15 -8.69 -2.21
CA GLY A 89 -7.56 -7.95 -3.32
C GLY A 89 -6.58 -8.78 -4.13
N LEU A 90 -5.65 -9.50 -3.48
CA LEU A 90 -4.67 -10.35 -4.16
C LEU A 90 -5.37 -11.43 -5.00
N ARG A 91 -6.48 -11.97 -4.51
CA ARG A 91 -7.34 -12.91 -5.27
C ARG A 91 -8.02 -12.20 -6.44
N ALA A 92 -8.56 -11.00 -6.22
CA ALA A 92 -9.27 -10.22 -7.25
C ALA A 92 -8.37 -9.81 -8.42
N ILE A 93 -7.10 -9.48 -8.15
CA ILE A 93 -6.12 -9.14 -9.22
C ILE A 93 -5.49 -10.38 -9.88
N GLY A 94 -5.85 -11.59 -9.44
CA GLY A 94 -5.36 -12.86 -9.99
C GLY A 94 -3.96 -13.27 -9.49
N CYS A 95 -3.45 -12.65 -8.43
CA CYS A 95 -2.16 -12.98 -7.82
C CYS A 95 -2.29 -14.12 -6.80
N GLN A 96 -2.70 -15.29 -7.28
CA GLN A 96 -3.01 -16.45 -6.43
C GLN A 96 -1.86 -16.87 -5.51
N SER A 97 -0.61 -16.91 -6.01
CA SER A 97 0.55 -17.28 -5.19
C SER A 97 0.79 -16.30 -4.03
N ALA A 98 0.56 -15.01 -4.23
CA ALA A 98 0.69 -14.00 -3.19
C ALA A 98 -0.48 -14.09 -2.20
N ALA A 99 -1.70 -14.35 -2.69
CA ALA A 99 -2.86 -14.60 -1.83
C ALA A 99 -2.63 -15.82 -0.92
N GLU A 100 -2.09 -16.91 -1.45
CA GLU A 100 -1.74 -18.11 -0.68
C GLU A 100 -0.65 -17.83 0.35
N THR A 101 0.31 -16.95 0.01
CA THR A 101 1.37 -16.52 0.94
C THR A 101 0.78 -15.76 2.13
N LEU A 102 -0.08 -14.77 1.88
CA LEU A 102 -0.73 -13.98 2.94
C LEU A 102 -1.73 -14.83 3.75
N GLU A 103 -2.46 -15.73 3.10
CA GLU A 103 -3.36 -16.66 3.77
C GLU A 103 -2.61 -17.62 4.70
N GLU A 104 -1.49 -18.20 4.25
CA GLU A 104 -0.64 -19.03 5.09
C GLU A 104 -0.02 -18.22 6.24
N ALA A 105 0.38 -16.97 6.00
CA ALA A 105 0.86 -16.09 7.06
C ALA A 105 -0.23 -15.87 8.12
N ALA A 106 -1.47 -15.61 7.72
CA ALA A 106 -2.61 -15.52 8.63
C ALA A 106 -2.88 -16.85 9.38
N GLN A 107 -2.72 -18.00 8.73
CA GLN A 107 -2.82 -19.32 9.38
C GLN A 107 -1.78 -19.50 10.48
N ARG A 108 -0.56 -18.98 10.32
CA ARG A 108 0.48 -19.00 11.35
C ARG A 108 0.14 -18.16 12.58
N LEU A 109 -0.81 -17.24 12.50
CA LEU A 109 -1.39 -16.53 13.65
C LEU A 109 -2.66 -17.21 14.21
N GLY A 110 -3.01 -18.40 13.73
CA GLY A 110 -4.23 -19.12 14.12
C GLY A 110 -5.41 -18.93 13.17
N GLY A 111 -5.19 -18.41 11.96
CA GLY A 111 -6.16 -18.35 10.86
C GLY A 111 -7.11 -17.16 10.89
N SER A 112 -7.09 -16.36 11.96
CA SER A 112 -7.86 -15.12 12.06
C SER A 112 -7.07 -14.08 12.86
N PRO A 113 -6.02 -13.47 12.27
CA PRO A 113 -5.35 -12.32 12.86
C PRO A 113 -6.36 -11.28 13.35
N SER A 114 -6.22 -10.85 14.60
CA SER A 114 -7.10 -9.84 15.18
C SER A 114 -6.98 -8.50 14.44
N MET A 115 -8.03 -7.69 14.41
CA MET A 115 -7.93 -6.31 13.96
C MET A 115 -7.25 -5.41 15.00
N ASP A 116 -7.34 -5.80 16.28
CA ASP A 116 -6.62 -5.17 17.37
C ASP A 116 -5.14 -5.60 17.39
N ARG A 117 -4.25 -4.60 17.42
CA ARG A 117 -2.81 -4.81 17.31
C ARG A 117 -2.22 -5.57 18.51
N GLU A 118 -2.65 -5.26 19.74
CA GLU A 118 -2.12 -5.92 20.92
C GLU A 118 -2.55 -7.40 20.98
N HIS A 119 -3.80 -7.67 20.59
CA HIS A 119 -4.28 -9.05 20.42
C HIS A 119 -3.54 -9.80 19.30
N ARG A 120 -3.18 -9.14 18.18
CA ARG A 120 -2.32 -9.75 17.16
C ARG A 120 -0.95 -10.13 17.70
N TRP A 121 -0.32 -9.28 18.52
CA TRP A 121 0.97 -9.61 19.13
C TRP A 121 0.88 -10.88 19.99
N LEU A 122 -0.19 -11.02 20.77
CA LEU A 122 -0.44 -12.23 21.55
C LEU A 122 -0.67 -13.46 20.66
N GLN A 123 -1.24 -13.30 19.47
CA GLN A 123 -1.35 -14.39 18.48
C GLN A 123 0.02 -14.76 17.91
N MET A 124 0.82 -13.79 17.50
CA MET A 124 2.19 -14.01 16.99
C MET A 124 3.05 -14.75 18.03
N GLU A 125 3.02 -14.32 19.30
CA GLU A 125 3.76 -14.96 20.40
C GLU A 125 3.23 -16.37 20.68
N ARG A 126 1.90 -16.52 20.82
CA ARG A 126 1.26 -17.81 21.14
C ARG A 126 1.57 -18.89 20.10
N HIS A 127 1.57 -18.51 18.83
CA HIS A 127 1.79 -19.44 17.74
C HIS A 127 3.28 -19.58 17.36
N ASN A 128 4.17 -18.82 18.03
CA ASN A 128 5.59 -18.73 17.70
C ASN A 128 5.78 -18.55 16.19
N ALA A 129 5.08 -17.56 15.64
CA ALA A 129 5.00 -17.34 14.22
C ALA A 129 6.41 -17.03 13.66
N ASP A 130 6.71 -17.65 12.53
CA ASP A 130 7.88 -17.43 11.70
C ASP A 130 7.35 -17.23 10.29
N PHE A 131 7.83 -16.22 9.56
CA PHE A 131 7.37 -15.92 8.20
C PHE A 131 8.51 -15.90 7.19
N SER A 132 9.72 -16.31 7.58
CA SER A 132 10.93 -16.12 6.77
C SER A 132 10.90 -16.80 5.40
N ASP A 133 10.18 -17.91 5.26
CA ASP A 133 9.92 -18.58 3.97
C ASP A 133 8.83 -17.87 3.15
N LEU A 134 7.81 -17.32 3.81
CA LEU A 134 6.74 -16.54 3.17
C LEU A 134 7.23 -15.19 2.67
N ASP A 135 8.12 -14.52 3.42
CA ASP A 135 8.79 -13.30 2.98
C ASP A 135 9.54 -13.55 1.66
N ARG A 136 10.31 -14.65 1.59
CA ARG A 136 11.00 -15.04 0.36
C ARG A 136 10.03 -15.31 -0.79
N ALA A 137 8.95 -16.05 -0.52
CA ALA A 137 7.93 -16.33 -1.54
C ALA A 137 7.25 -15.05 -2.06
N PHE A 138 7.02 -14.07 -1.18
CA PHE A 138 6.51 -12.76 -1.54
C PHE A 138 7.49 -12.00 -2.43
N TYR A 139 8.77 -11.90 -2.06
CA TYR A 139 9.78 -11.18 -2.83
C TYR A 139 9.96 -11.76 -4.25
N ASP A 140 9.81 -13.07 -4.42
CA ASP A 140 9.86 -13.72 -5.75
C ASP A 140 8.67 -13.31 -6.66
N ASN A 141 7.59 -12.77 -6.09
CA ASN A 141 6.37 -12.37 -6.80
C ASN A 141 6.16 -10.85 -6.86
N ASP A 142 6.99 -10.04 -6.21
CA ASP A 142 6.76 -8.61 -6.01
C ASP A 142 6.44 -7.83 -7.31
N ALA A 143 7.29 -8.00 -8.33
CA ALA A 143 7.11 -7.37 -9.64
C ALA A 143 5.86 -7.89 -10.40
N ILE A 144 5.42 -9.13 -10.14
CA ILE A 144 4.20 -9.69 -10.72
C ILE A 144 2.98 -9.01 -10.09
N ILE A 145 3.03 -8.75 -8.78
CA ILE A 145 1.95 -8.05 -8.06
C ILE A 145 1.81 -6.61 -8.60
N ASP A 146 2.91 -5.87 -8.78
CA ASP A 146 2.84 -4.50 -9.33
C ASP A 146 2.25 -4.45 -10.74
N LYS A 147 2.65 -5.39 -11.59
CA LYS A 147 2.09 -5.49 -12.93
C LYS A 147 0.59 -5.82 -12.89
N ALA A 148 0.19 -6.73 -12.01
CA ALA A 148 -1.22 -7.12 -11.85
C ALA A 148 -2.07 -5.96 -11.32
N LEU A 149 -1.57 -5.20 -10.35
CA LEU A 149 -2.23 -4.01 -9.83
C LEU A 149 -2.46 -2.95 -10.91
N ASN A 150 -1.42 -2.61 -11.68
CA ASN A 150 -1.55 -1.64 -12.79
C ASN A 150 -2.59 -2.11 -13.82
N ASN A 151 -2.53 -3.38 -14.24
CA ASN A 151 -3.52 -3.95 -15.15
C ASN A 151 -4.94 -3.92 -14.57
N TYR A 152 -5.07 -4.18 -13.27
CA TYR A 152 -6.35 -4.19 -12.57
C TYR A 152 -6.96 -2.78 -12.51
N ILE A 153 -6.15 -1.75 -12.21
CA ILE A 153 -6.57 -0.35 -12.26
C ILE A 153 -7.03 0.02 -13.67
N SER A 154 -6.20 -0.22 -14.69
CA SER A 154 -6.55 0.14 -16.07
C SER A 154 -7.82 -0.57 -16.57
N SER A 155 -8.02 -1.83 -16.18
CA SER A 155 -9.18 -2.64 -16.59
C SER A 155 -10.46 -2.30 -15.83
N ASN A 156 -10.35 -1.66 -14.66
CA ASN A 156 -11.49 -1.27 -13.81
C ASN A 156 -11.56 0.26 -13.62
N ARG A 157 -11.02 1.03 -14.56
CA ARG A 157 -10.81 2.49 -14.45
C ARG A 157 -11.99 3.28 -13.88
N GLU A 158 -13.22 3.00 -14.32
CA GLU A 158 -14.41 3.69 -13.84
C GLU A 158 -14.63 3.54 -12.34
N ALA A 159 -14.21 2.42 -11.75
CA ALA A 159 -14.29 2.19 -10.31
C ALA A 159 -13.23 2.98 -9.52
N PHE A 160 -12.19 3.48 -10.19
CA PHE A 160 -11.14 4.29 -9.58
C PHE A 160 -11.40 5.79 -9.68
N TYR A 161 -12.42 6.21 -10.45
CA TYR A 161 -12.74 7.63 -10.54
C TYR A 161 -13.09 8.21 -9.17
N PHE A 162 -12.49 9.37 -8.88
CA PHE A 162 -12.69 10.09 -7.63
C PHE A 162 -12.70 11.58 -7.92
N ASP A 163 -13.64 12.29 -7.33
CA ASP A 163 -13.74 13.76 -7.36
C ASP A 163 -14.31 14.15 -6.00
N GLY A 164 -13.44 14.64 -5.13
CA GLY A 164 -13.82 14.87 -3.75
C GLY A 164 -12.70 15.42 -2.89
N ASP A 165 -13.09 15.77 -1.66
CA ASP A 165 -12.17 16.36 -0.70
C ASP A 165 -11.76 15.35 0.36
N VAL A 166 -10.47 15.36 0.71
CA VAL A 166 -9.88 14.51 1.74
C VAL A 166 -9.06 15.35 2.70
N MET A 167 -9.08 14.98 3.99
CA MET A 167 -8.27 15.64 5.00
C MET A 167 -6.82 15.14 4.92
N VAL A 168 -5.86 16.05 4.71
CA VAL A 168 -4.43 15.73 4.63
C VAL A 168 -3.64 16.54 5.67
N PRO A 169 -2.47 16.08 6.11
CA PRO A 169 -1.57 16.88 6.94
C PRO A 169 -1.16 18.19 6.22
N ASP A 170 -1.22 19.34 6.88
CA ASP A 170 -0.96 20.67 6.27
C ASP A 170 0.42 20.77 5.60
N TYR A 171 1.45 20.18 6.20
CA TYR A 171 2.79 20.15 5.60
C TYR A 171 2.87 19.35 4.30
N MET A 172 1.89 18.47 4.01
CA MET A 172 1.76 17.73 2.76
C MET A 172 0.82 18.44 1.76
N ALA A 173 0.08 19.46 2.19
CA ALA A 173 -0.72 20.30 1.31
C ALA A 173 0.09 21.44 0.65
N MET A 174 1.31 21.68 1.13
CA MET A 174 2.12 22.85 0.79
C MET A 174 3.05 22.68 -0.43
N ASP A 175 3.29 21.46 -0.90
CA ASP A 175 4.09 21.22 -2.11
C ASP A 175 3.16 20.84 -3.27
N GLY A 176 3.16 21.68 -4.32
CA GLY A 176 2.35 21.51 -5.52
C GLY A 176 2.68 20.19 -6.23
N ASP A 177 1.65 19.58 -6.82
CA ASP A 177 1.59 18.38 -7.68
C ASP A 177 2.31 17.09 -7.19
N ASP A 178 3.30 17.15 -6.29
CA ASP A 178 4.06 16.03 -5.75
C ASP A 178 3.54 15.65 -4.35
N LEU A 179 2.49 14.83 -4.33
CA LEU A 179 2.02 14.19 -3.10
C LEU A 179 3.00 13.09 -2.67
N PHE A 180 3.97 13.44 -1.83
CA PHE A 180 4.84 12.46 -1.18
C PHE A 180 4.01 11.50 -0.31
N ILE A 181 4.10 10.20 -0.61
CA ILE A 181 3.47 9.13 0.17
C ILE A 181 4.55 8.46 1.05
N PRO A 182 4.54 8.67 2.39
CA PRO A 182 5.56 8.08 3.28
C PRO A 182 5.55 6.55 3.22
N GLY A 183 6.72 5.93 3.03
CA GLY A 183 6.85 4.46 2.97
C GLY A 183 7.04 3.90 1.55
N PHE A 184 6.89 4.72 0.51
CA PHE A 184 7.24 4.35 -0.85
C PHE A 184 8.69 4.75 -1.16
N SER A 185 9.62 3.81 -1.15
CA SER A 185 11.04 4.07 -1.46
C SER A 185 11.33 4.34 -2.95
N GLY A 186 10.30 4.39 -3.80
CA GLY A 186 10.41 4.47 -5.26
C GLY A 186 10.08 5.82 -5.90
N TYR A 187 9.76 6.89 -5.15
CA TYR A 187 9.55 8.23 -5.70
C TYR A 187 10.89 8.86 -6.15
N ALA A 188 11.50 8.30 -7.20
CA ALA A 188 12.44 9.01 -8.04
C ALA A 188 11.60 9.89 -8.97
N THR A 189 11.56 11.18 -8.64
CA THR A 189 10.94 12.26 -9.40
C THR A 189 11.16 12.10 -10.90
N GLY A 190 10.13 11.64 -11.60
CA GLY A 190 10.07 11.57 -13.06
C GLY A 190 9.84 12.94 -13.70
N HIS A 191 10.46 14.00 -13.19
CA HIS A 191 10.48 15.32 -13.83
C HIS A 191 11.92 15.85 -13.84
N GLY A 192 12.64 15.48 -14.91
CA GLY A 192 13.87 16.16 -15.30
C GLY A 192 15.13 15.72 -14.57
N SER A 193 15.70 14.57 -14.95
CA SER A 193 17.15 14.44 -14.97
C SER A 193 17.56 13.63 -16.18
N SER A 194 18.14 14.35 -17.14
CA SER A 194 18.88 13.76 -18.24
C SER A 194 19.91 12.77 -17.69
N CYS A 195 19.74 11.48 -17.99
CA CYS A 195 20.84 10.53 -17.92
C CYS A 195 21.92 11.01 -18.90
N SER A 196 22.90 11.77 -18.41
CA SER A 196 24.23 11.73 -19.02
C SER A 196 24.95 10.52 -18.44
N PRO A 197 25.55 9.65 -19.27
CA PRO A 197 26.44 8.62 -18.77
C PRO A 197 27.66 9.33 -18.17
N ALA A 198 27.94 9.08 -16.89
CA ALA A 198 29.23 9.43 -16.33
C ALA A 198 30.25 8.41 -16.85
N ASP A 199 31.04 8.84 -17.82
CA ASP A 199 32.32 8.26 -18.17
C ASP A 199 33.20 8.23 -16.91
N TYR A 200 33.59 7.02 -16.48
CA TYR A 200 34.71 6.84 -15.56
C TYR A 200 35.90 6.33 -16.37
N ASP A 201 36.62 7.28 -16.96
CA ASP A 201 37.99 7.11 -17.42
C ASP A 201 38.95 7.13 -16.21
N ASP A 202 39.91 6.21 -16.26
CA ASP A 202 41.27 6.23 -15.73
C ASP A 202 41.60 6.96 -14.41
N PHE A 203 42.05 6.16 -13.43
CA PHE A 203 43.08 6.59 -12.49
C PHE A 203 44.27 5.63 -12.56
N ASP A 204 45.26 6.03 -13.35
CA ASP A 204 46.68 5.68 -13.18
C ASP A 204 47.38 6.95 -12.67
N GLU A 205 47.91 6.90 -11.44
CA GLU A 205 49.21 7.46 -11.00
C GLU A 205 49.55 7.04 -9.57
#